data_AF-A0A392SD00-F1
#
_entry.id   AF-A0A392SD00-F1
#
_cell.length_a   1.000
_cell.length_b   1.000
_cell.length_c   1.000
_cell.angle_alpha   90.00
_cell.angle_beta   90.00
_cell.angle_gamma   90.00
#
_symmetry.space_group_name_H-M   'P 1'
#
loop_
_entity.id
_entity.type
_entity.pdbx_description
1 polymer ?
#
loop_
_entity_poly.entity_id
_entity_poly.type
_entity_poly.pdbx_seq_one_letter_code
_entity_poly.pdbx_strand_id
1 'polypeptide(L)' 'MEAQEAEWNREIEIFLKHLGDDLEDTPTVVEKLPELKKLPPEWKYGFLGEEGKRPIVISSLLTPLEEEELLKEARMVH' A
#
# COMPACT_ATOMS: atom_id res chain seq x y z
N MET A 1 -23.87 3.58 10.51
CA MET A 1 -22.71 3.97 9.68
C MET A 1 -21.47 4.13 10.55
N GLU A 2 -21.55 4.88 11.66
CA GLU A 2 -20.43 5.08 12.61
C GLU A 2 -19.93 3.81 13.34
N ALA A 3 -20.82 2.85 13.63
CA ALA A 3 -20.44 1.63 14.34
C ALA A 3 -19.48 0.73 13.55
N GLN A 4 -19.62 0.68 12.23
CA GLN A 4 -18.75 -0.10 11.35
C GLN A 4 -17.37 0.57 11.20
N GLU A 5 -17.33 1.91 11.14
CA GLU A 5 -16.09 2.67 11.12
C GLU A 5 -15.30 2.51 12.43
N ALA A 6 -15.98 2.47 13.57
CA ALA A 6 -15.36 2.19 14.86
C ALA A 6 -14.77 0.78 14.95
N GLU A 7 -15.44 -0.21 14.35
CA GLU A 7 -14.93 -1.59 14.26
C GLU A 7 -13.67 -1.65 13.39
N TRP A 8 -13.70 -1.00 12.22
CA TRP A 8 -12.54 -0.90 11.32
C TRP A 8 -11.37 -0.17 11.96
N ASN A 9 -11.61 0.95 12.65
CA ASN A 9 -10.56 1.69 13.36
C ASN A 9 -9.89 0.81 14.41
N ARG A 10 -10.67 0.02 15.15
CA ARG A 10 -10.13 -0.91 16.16
C ARG A 10 -9.29 -2.02 15.52
N GLU A 11 -9.72 -2.58 14.39
CA GLU A 11 -8.94 -3.60 13.67
C GLU A 11 -7.63 -3.03 13.10
N ILE A 12 -7.66 -1.79 12.61
CA ILE A 12 -6.48 -1.07 12.12
C ILE A 12 -5.46 -0.87 13.25
N GLU A 13 -5.89 -0.43 14.44
CA GLU A 13 -5.01 -0.26 15.59
C GLU A 13 -4.32 -1.58 16.00
N ILE A 14 -5.06 -2.69 16.00
CA ILE A 14 -4.52 -4.01 16.33
C ILE A 14 -3.45 -4.44 15.31
N PHE A 15 -3.73 -4.24 14.03
CA PHE A 15 -2.80 -4.58 12.95
C PHE A 15 -1.51 -3.76 13.01
N LEU A 16 -1.60 -2.46 13.30
CA LEU A 16 -0.45 -1.58 13.44
C LEU A 16 0.43 -1.94 14.65
N LYS A 17 -0.16 -2.38 15.76
CA LYS A 17 0.61 -2.87 16.91
C LYS A 17 1.39 -4.14 16.59
N HIS A 18 0.79 -5.09 15.86
CA HIS A 18 1.50 -6.31 15.44
C HIS A 18 2.64 -6.02 14.45
N LEU A 19 2.50 -5.02 13.58
CA LEU A 19 3.56 -4.58 12.66
C LEU A 19 4.74 -3.92 13.39
N GLY A 20 4.49 -3.24 14.50
CA GLY A 20 5.54 -2.62 15.32
C GLY A 20 6.38 -3.63 16.12
N ASP A 21 5.75 -4.72 16.58
CA ASP A 21 6.41 -5.78 17.37
C ASP A 21 7.33 -6.68 16.50
N ASP A 22 6.98 -6.91 15.23
CA ASP A 22 7.75 -7.76 14.29
C ASP A 22 9.04 -7.08 13.78
N LEU A 23 9.26 -5.80 14.10
CA LEU A 23 10.39 -4.99 13.61
C LEU A 23 11.63 -5.03 14.53
N GLU A 24 11.56 -5.60 15.73
CA GLU A 24 12.66 -5.58 16.72
C GLU A 24 13.72 -6.70 16.56
N ASP A 25 13.61 -7.60 15.56
CA ASP A 25 14.66 -8.60 15.24
C ASP A 25 15.32 -8.29 13.87
N THR A 26 16.38 -7.48 13.91
CA THR A 26 17.21 -6.98 12.78
C THR A 26 17.78 -8.11 11.88
N PRO A 27 18.16 -7.97 10.57
CA PRO A 27 19.12 -6.95 10.12
C PRO A 27 19.08 -6.50 8.62
N THR A 28 19.91 -5.49 8.34
CA THR A 28 20.38 -5.03 7.02
C THR A 28 19.47 -4.08 6.25
N VAL A 29 19.96 -2.85 6.19
CA VAL A 29 19.70 -1.84 5.16
C VAL A 29 20.02 -2.47 3.80
N VAL A 30 19.03 -3.13 3.20
CA VAL A 30 18.93 -3.24 1.76
C VAL A 30 17.91 -2.19 1.37
N GLU A 31 18.10 -1.50 0.26
CA GLU A 31 17.03 -0.80 -0.47
C GLU A 31 15.99 -1.82 -0.96
N LYS A 32 15.44 -2.61 -0.04
CA LYS A 32 14.36 -3.57 -0.25
C LYS A 32 13.17 -2.71 -0.60
N LEU A 33 12.79 -2.74 -1.87
CA LEU A 33 11.40 -2.50 -2.28
C LEU A 33 10.52 -3.11 -1.18
N PRO A 34 9.55 -2.35 -0.64
CA PRO A 34 8.73 -2.82 0.47
C PRO A 34 8.26 -4.24 0.17
N GLU A 35 8.30 -5.16 1.14
CA GLU A 35 7.89 -6.56 0.91
C GLU A 35 6.41 -6.59 0.54
N LEU A 36 6.14 -6.40 -0.75
CA LEU A 36 4.81 -6.27 -1.31
C LEU A 36 4.13 -7.62 -1.13
N LYS A 37 3.11 -7.63 -0.26
CA LYS A 37 2.30 -8.80 0.00
C LYS A 37 1.71 -9.29 -1.33
N LYS A 38 1.56 -10.61 -1.47
CA LYS A 38 0.92 -11.17 -2.67
C LYS A 38 -0.51 -10.62 -2.77
N LEU A 39 -0.75 -9.82 -3.80
CA LEU A 39 -2.08 -9.31 -4.10
C LEU A 39 -2.92 -10.40 -4.76
N PRO A 40 -4.25 -10.36 -4.60
CA PRO A 40 -5.16 -11.13 -5.44
C PRO A 40 -4.97 -10.74 -6.92
N PRO A 41 -5.32 -11.63 -7.87
CA PRO A 41 -5.11 -11.40 -9.30
C PRO A 41 -5.88 -10.20 -9.86
N GLU A 42 -6.88 -9.72 -9.13
CA GLU A 42 -7.67 -8.55 -9.49
C GLU A 42 -6.96 -7.22 -9.15
N TRP A 43 -5.88 -7.25 -8.35
CA TRP A 43 -5.15 -6.06 -7.91
C TRP A 43 -3.68 -6.10 -8.34
N LYS A 44 -3.14 -4.93 -8.66
CA LYS A 44 -1.77 -4.71 -9.13
C LYS A 44 -1.12 -3.59 -8.32
N TYR A 45 0.19 -3.63 -8.16
CA TYR A 45 0.94 -2.53 -7.59
C TYR A 45 1.31 -1.51 -8.68
N GLY A 46 0.89 -0.26 -8.47
CA GLY A 46 1.47 0.91 -9.10
C GLY A 46 2.50 1.55 -8.16
N PHE A 47 3.48 2.27 -8.70
CA PHE A 47 4.50 2.93 -7.89
C PHE A 47 4.45 4.45 -8.09
N LEU A 48 4.33 5.17 -6.98
CA LEU A 48 4.25 6.62 -6.94
C LEU A 48 5.58 7.23 -6.46
N GLY A 49 6.05 8.27 -7.16
CA GLY A 49 7.26 9.03 -6.81
C GLY A 49 8.55 8.61 -7.53
N GLU A 50 9.57 9.47 -7.46
CA GLU A 50 10.94 9.13 -7.86
C GLU A 50 11.42 7.98 -6.96
N GLU A 51 11.87 6.88 -7.58
CA GLU A 51 12.36 5.64 -6.94
C GLU A 51 11.32 4.64 -6.41
N GLY A 52 10.02 4.81 -6.67
CA GLY A 52 9.02 3.79 -6.31
C GLY A 52 8.90 3.56 -4.80
N LYS A 53 9.20 4.59 -4.00
CA LYS A 53 9.17 4.56 -2.53
C LYS A 53 7.75 4.44 -1.97
N ARG A 54 6.72 4.70 -2.78
CA ARG A 54 5.31 4.63 -2.36
C ARG A 54 4.53 3.70 -3.30
N PRO A 55 4.44 2.40 -2.98
CA PRO A 55 3.54 1.52 -3.71
C PRO A 55 2.09 1.89 -3.44
N ILE A 56 1.28 1.93 -4.49
CA ILE A 56 -0.17 2.09 -4.46
C ILE A 56 -0.80 0.82 -5.02
N VAL A 57 -1.89 0.36 -4.41
CA VAL A 57 -2.68 -0.77 -4.93
C VAL A 57 -3.71 -0.20 -5.91
N ILE A 58 -3.64 -0.65 -7.16
CA ILE A 58 -4.58 -0.31 -8.23
C ILE A 58 -5.27 -1.59 -8.73
N SER A 59 -6.39 -1.46 -9.43
CA SER A 59 -7.05 -2.61 -10.03
C SER A 59 -6.26 -3.12 -11.23
N SER A 60 -6.04 -4.44 -11.32
CA SER A 60 -5.41 -5.09 -12.48
C SER A 60 -6.32 -5.12 -13.71
N LEU A 61 -7.58 -4.70 -13.58
CA LEU A 61 -8.54 -4.60 -14.67
C LEU A 61 -8.44 -3.27 -15.44
N LEU A 62 -7.65 -2.32 -14.93
CA LEU A 62 -7.45 -1.03 -15.57
C LEU A 62 -6.66 -1.19 -16.87
N THR A 63 -7.04 -0.41 -17.88
CA THR A 63 -6.22 -0.30 -19.08
C THR A 63 -4.92 0.45 -18.75
N PRO A 64 -3.82 0.22 -19.51
CA PRO A 64 -2.56 0.93 -19.28
C PRO A 64 -2.68 2.45 -19.27
N LEU A 65 -3.66 3.00 -20.00
CA LEU A 65 -3.95 4.44 -20.03
C LEU A 65 -4.59 4.92 -18.72
N GLU A 66 -5.59 4.20 -18.22
CA GLU A 66 -6.23 4.52 -16.94
C GLU A 66 -5.26 4.38 -15.76
N GLU A 67 -4.38 3.37 -15.80
CA GLU A 67 -3.30 3.21 -14.83
C GLU A 67 -2.39 4.44 -14.81
N GLU A 68 -1.96 4.94 -15.98
CA GLU A 68 -1.12 6.14 -16.06
C GLU A 68 -1.84 7.39 -15.55
N GLU A 69 -3.11 7.58 -15.93
CA GLU A 69 -3.94 8.71 -15.49
C GLU A 69 -4.12 8.71 -13.97
N LEU A 70 -4.43 7.55 -13.36
CA LEU A 70 -4.56 7.40 -11.91
C LEU A 70 -3.25 7.65 -11.18
N LEU A 71 -2.12 7.15 -11.71
CA LEU A 71 -0.81 7.41 -11.14
C LEU A 71 -0.44 8.89 -11.22
N LYS A 72 -0.80 9.57 -12.32
CA LYS A 72 -0.58 11.00 -12.50
C LYS A 72 -1.43 11.83 -11.54
N GLU A 73 -2.71 11.49 -11.38
CA GLU A 73 -3.61 12.14 -10.43
C GLU A 73 -3.13 11.92 -8.99
N ALA A 74 -2.78 10.69 -8.62
CA ALA A 74 -2.25 10.38 -7.29
C ALA A 74 -0.95 11.13 -6.97
N ARG A 75 -0.12 11.46 -7.98
CA ARG A 75 1.07 12.33 -7.81
C ARG A 75 0.70 13.79 -7.55
N MET A 76 -0.43 14.26 -8.09
CA MET A 76 -0.84 15.66 -8.02
C MET A 76 -1.60 16.00 -6.73
N VAL A 77 -2.20 15.01 -6.07
CA VAL A 77 -2.99 15.18 -4.84
C VAL A 77 -2.11 15.27 -3.57
N HIS A 78 -0.78 15.08 -3.68
CA HIS A 78 0.15 15.06 -2.55
C HIS A 78 1.12 16.25 -2.51
#